data_AF-A0A1H5W1R0-F1
#
_entry.id   AF-A0A1H5W1R0-F1
#
_cell.length_a   1.000
_cell.length_b   1.000
_cell.length_c   1.000
_cell.angle_alpha   90.00
_cell.angle_beta   90.00
_cell.angle_gamma   90.00
#
_symmetry.space_group_name_H-M   'P 1'
#
loop_
_entity.id
_entity.type
_entity.pdbx_description
1 polymer ?
#
loop_
_entity_poly.entity_id
_entity_poly.type
_entity_poly.pdbx_seq_one_letter_code
_entity_poly.pdbx_strand_id
1 'polypeptide(L)' 'MRLIEAIADAFIATFGITVPDEKARERASWFILGLMVLTVLVVTGVGITIYHFMHD' A
#
# COMPACT_ATOMS: atom_id res chain seq x y z
N MET A 1 7.76 -15.33 0.53
CA MET A 1 6.93 -14.63 1.53
C MET A 1 7.18 -15.10 2.98
N ARG A 2 7.74 -16.28 3.22
CA ARG A 2 8.00 -16.81 4.58
C ARG A 2 8.90 -15.97 5.50
N LEU A 3 9.89 -15.25 4.95
CA LEU A 3 10.80 -14.42 5.77
C LEU A 3 10.10 -13.16 6.30
N ILE A 4 9.31 -12.51 5.45
CA ILE A 4 8.59 -11.27 5.82
C ILE A 4 7.50 -11.58 6.85
N GLU A 5 6.77 -12.69 6.67
CA GLU A 5 5.80 -13.18 7.65
C GLU A 5 6.47 -13.50 8.99
N ALA A 6 7.61 -14.20 8.99
CA ALA A 6 8.32 -14.52 10.24
C ALA A 6 8.81 -13.28 10.99
N ILE A 7 9.28 -12.24 10.26
CA ILE A 7 9.70 -10.97 10.86
C ILE A 7 8.47 -10.22 11.40
N ALA A 8 7.36 -10.20 10.67
CA ALA A 8 6.11 -9.59 11.10
C ALA A 8 5.57 -10.28 12.37
N ASP A 9 5.56 -11.60 12.41
CA ASP A 9 5.11 -12.38 13.57
C ASP A 9 6.00 -12.16 14.79
N ALA A 10 7.33 -12.15 14.62
CA ALA A 10 8.26 -11.87 15.70
C ALA A 10 8.12 -10.44 16.23
N PHE A 11 7.91 -9.46 15.35
CA PHE A 11 7.66 -8.07 15.71
C PHE A 11 6.32 -7.92 16.45
N ILE A 12 5.25 -8.52 15.93
CA ILE A 12 3.92 -8.53 16.54
C ILE A 12 3.96 -9.14 17.94
N ALA A 13 4.63 -10.29 18.10
CA ALA A 13 4.81 -10.96 19.39
C ALA A 13 5.64 -10.11 20.38
N THR A 14 6.66 -9.40 19.90
CA THR A 14 7.54 -8.56 20.74
C THR A 14 6.82 -7.30 21.24
N PHE A 15 6.02 -6.66 20.38
CA PHE A 15 5.35 -5.40 20.70
C PHE A 15 3.92 -5.59 21.23
N GLY A 16 3.46 -6.84 21.40
CA GLY A 16 2.11 -7.15 21.86
C GLY A 16 1.02 -6.55 20.96
N ILE A 17 1.36 -6.30 19.69
CA ILE A 17 0.42 -5.71 18.73
C ILE A 17 -0.68 -6.73 18.51
N THR A 18 -1.94 -6.32 18.63
CA THR A 18 -3.07 -7.18 18.31
C THR A 18 -2.93 -7.65 16.86
N VAL A 19 -2.76 -8.97 16.68
CA VAL A 19 -2.77 -9.57 15.34
C VAL A 19 -4.10 -9.20 14.70
N PRO A 20 -4.11 -8.48 13.58
CA PRO A 20 -5.36 -8.12 12.93
C PRO A 20 -6.08 -9.40 12.51
N ASP A 21 -7.38 -9.47 12.82
CA ASP A 21 -8.24 -10.53 12.33
C ASP A 21 -8.11 -10.68 10.80
N GLU A 22 -8.35 -11.88 10.27
CA GLU A 22 -8.22 -12.20 8.84
C GLU A 22 -8.98 -11.16 7.99
N LYS A 23 -10.17 -10.76 8.45
CA LYS A 23 -11.01 -9.71 7.85
C LYS A 23 -10.39 -8.33 7.89
N ALA A 24 -9.67 -7.98 8.96
CA ALA A 24 -8.96 -6.71 9.07
C ALA A 24 -7.75 -6.68 8.13
N ARG A 25 -7.04 -7.81 7.98
CA ARG A 25 -5.93 -7.96 7.03
C ARG A 25 -6.41 -7.83 5.58
N GLU A 26 -7.54 -8.45 5.24
CA GLU A 26 -8.15 -8.34 3.92
C GLU A 26 -8.58 -6.90 3.60
N ARG A 27 -9.30 -6.23 4.54
CA ARG A 27 -9.69 -4.83 4.38
C ARG A 27 -8.50 -3.89 4.22
N ALA A 28 -7.44 -4.09 5.02
CA ALA A 28 -6.21 -3.30 4.91
C ALA A 28 -5.53 -3.52 3.55
N SER A 29 -5.50 -4.76 3.05
CA SER A 29 -4.92 -5.08 1.74
C SER A 29 -5.68 -4.38 0.61
N TRP A 30 -7.01 -4.40 0.63
CA TRP A 30 -7.84 -3.67 -0.34
C TRP A 30 -7.65 -2.15 -0.26
N PHE A 31 -7.53 -1.62 0.96
CA PHE A 31 -7.26 -0.19 1.15
C PHE A 31 -5.90 0.21 0.57
N ILE A 32 -4.85 -0.56 0.87
CA ILE A 32 -3.49 -0.32 0.34
C ILE A 32 -3.49 -0.42 -1.19
N LEU A 33 -4.16 -1.42 -1.75
CA LEU A 33 -4.28 -1.58 -3.20
C LEU A 33 -5.00 -0.39 -3.85
N GLY A 34 -6.10 0.07 -3.26
CA GLY A 34 -6.81 1.27 -3.72
C GLY A 34 -5.93 2.53 -3.65
N LEU A 35 -5.16 2.68 -2.57
CA LEU A 35 -4.25 3.80 -2.38
C LEU A 35 -3.10 3.78 -3.40
N MET A 36 -2.53 2.61 -3.68
CA MET A 36 -1.53 2.43 -4.73
C MET A 36 -2.06 2.84 -6.11
N VAL A 37 -3.26 2.35 -6.48
CA VAL A 37 -3.89 2.71 -7.77
C VAL A 37 -4.13 4.22 -7.86
N LEU A 38 -4.65 4.82 -6.79
CA LEU A 38 -4.88 6.27 -6.73
C LEU A 38 -3.57 7.05 -6.92
N THR A 39 -2.49 6.64 -6.25
CA THR A 39 -1.18 7.29 -6.41
C THR A 39 -0.68 7.21 -7.84
N VAL A 40 -0.79 6.03 -8.49
CA VAL A 40 -0.38 5.87 -9.90
C VAL A 40 -1.19 6.80 -10.82
N LEU A 41 -2.51 6.89 -10.62
CA LEU A 41 -3.36 7.78 -11.40
C LEU A 41 -2.99 9.26 -11.21
N VAL A 42 -2.72 9.69 -9.99
CA VAL A 42 -2.32 11.06 -9.68
C VAL A 42 -0.99 11.39 -10.36
N VAL A 43 0.03 10.56 -10.20
CA VAL A 43 1.36 10.79 -10.79
C VAL A 43 1.27 10.80 -12.32
N THR A 44 0.53 9.85 -12.90
CA THR A 44 0.32 9.77 -14.35
C THR A 44 -0.42 11.01 -14.86
N GLY A 45 -1.50 11.43 -14.20
CA GLY A 45 -2.28 12.60 -14.58
C GLY A 45 -1.47 13.89 -14.52
N VAL A 46 -0.67 14.08 -13.47
CA VAL A 46 0.24 15.23 -13.35
C VAL A 46 1.31 15.17 -14.45
N GLY A 47 1.90 14.01 -14.68
CA GLY A 47 2.91 13.82 -15.74
C GLY A 47 2.36 14.16 -17.13
N ILE A 48 1.16 13.69 -17.46
CA ILE A 48 0.48 14.02 -18.73
C ILE A 48 0.20 15.51 -18.83
N THR A 49 -0.32 16.13 -17.76
CA THR A 49 -0.62 17.57 -17.73
C THR A 49 0.63 18.41 -18.01
N ILE A 50 1.74 18.08 -17.34
CA ILE A 50 3.01 18.76 -17.55
C ILE A 50 3.54 18.52 -18.96
N TYR A 51 3.45 17.29 -19.46
CA TYR A 51 3.91 16.93 -20.79
C TYR A 51 3.19 17.74 -21.88
N HIS A 52 1.86 17.83 -21.81
CA HIS A 52 1.06 18.68 -22.70
C HIS A 52 1.47 20.15 -22.57
N PHE A 53 1.53 20.70 -21.35
CA PHE A 53 1.92 22.10 -21.15
C PHE A 53 3.31 22.46 -21.71
N MET A 54 4.24 21.50 -21.79
CA MET A 54 5.59 21.73 -22.31
C MET A 54 5.73 21.49 -23.82
N HIS A 55 4.81 20.74 -24.44
CA HIS A 55 4.89 20.35 -25.85
C HIS A 55 3.77 20.94 -26.73
N ASP A 56 2.78 21.60 -26.13
CA ASP A 56 1.79 22.47 -26.77
C ASP A 56 2.18 23.95 -26.65
#